data_AF-A0A2M9NTJ6-F1
#
_entry.id   AF-A0A2M9NTJ6-F1
#
_cell.length_a   1.000
_cell.length_b   1.000
_cell.length_c   1.000
_cell.angle_alpha   90.00
_cell.angle_beta   90.00
_cell.angle_gamma   90.00
#
_symmetry.space_group_name_H-M   'P 1'
#
loop_
_entity.id
_entity.type
_entity.pdbx_description
1 polymer ?
#
loop_
_entity_poly.entity_id
_entity_poly.type
_entity_poly.pdbx_seq_one_letter_code
_entity_poly.pdbx_strand_id
1 'polypeptide(L)'
;MQEPLPEDCTNDYMEILLTKISNGEGDVLEIAYEMYTVVRKHFLNESLSVWYDISEKIHDLQYGDNIESLTKGALITTIVEEAKTQLKSHCKRTLPIVPNDTA
;
A
#
# COMPACT_ATOMS: atom_id res chain seq x y z
N MET A 1 -9.59 -7.57 28.00
CA MET A 1 -9.04 -6.96 26.77
C MET A 1 -8.92 -8.09 25.76
N GLN A 2 -9.64 -8.01 24.64
CA GLN A 2 -9.37 -8.90 23.51
C GLN A 2 -8.11 -8.41 22.81
N GLU A 3 -7.24 -9.34 22.40
CA GLU A 3 -6.12 -8.99 21.52
C GLU A 3 -6.69 -8.53 20.16
N PRO A 4 -6.11 -7.48 19.56
CA PRO A 4 -6.53 -7.01 18.24
C PRO A 4 -6.36 -8.13 17.22
N LEU A 5 -7.28 -8.21 16.26
CA LEU A 5 -7.18 -9.20 15.20
C LEU A 5 -5.93 -8.88 14.35
N PRO A 6 -5.19 -9.90 13.87
CA PRO A 6 -4.03 -9.68 13.01
C PRO A 6 -4.34 -8.82 11.78
N GLU A 7 -5.57 -8.87 11.27
CA GLU A 7 -6.06 -8.04 10.16
C GLU A 7 -6.17 -6.56 10.52
N ASP A 8 -6.63 -6.24 11.73
CA ASP A 8 -6.71 -4.87 12.23
C ASP A 8 -5.31 -4.26 12.37
N CYS A 9 -4.37 -5.02 12.94
CA CYS A 9 -2.97 -4.59 13.04
C CYS A 9 -2.31 -4.40 11.66
N THR A 10 -2.69 -5.22 10.68
CA THR A 10 -2.19 -5.09 9.30
C THR A 10 -2.73 -3.83 8.65
N ASN A 11 -4.03 -3.55 8.81
CA ASN A 11 -4.66 -2.34 8.27
C ASN A 11 -4.08 -1.06 8.89
N ASP A 12 -3.91 -1.03 10.21
CA ASP A 12 -3.28 0.09 10.92
C ASP A 12 -1.85 0.33 10.43
N TYR A 13 -1.08 -0.76 10.21
CA TYR A 13 0.27 -0.64 9.70
C TYR A 13 0.32 -0.08 8.27
N MET A 14 -0.56 -0.56 7.39
CA MET A 14 -0.70 -0.04 6.04
C MET A 14 -1.04 1.46 6.06
N GLU A 15 -1.94 1.90 6.95
CA GLU A 15 -2.31 3.32 7.11
C GLU A 15 -1.12 4.19 7.57
N ILE A 16 -0.28 3.67 8.47
CA ILE A 16 0.97 4.34 8.88
C ILE A 16 1.91 4.51 7.67
N LEU A 17 2.10 3.46 6.87
CA LEU A 17 2.98 3.52 5.69
C LEU A 17 2.44 4.51 4.64
N LEU A 18 1.13 4.49 4.38
CA LEU A 18 0.46 5.42 3.46
C LEU A 18 0.66 6.88 3.91
N THR A 19 0.54 7.13 5.22
CA THR A 19 0.71 8.46 5.80
C THR A 19 2.14 8.96 5.63
N LYS A 20 3.15 8.12 5.89
CA LYS A 20 4.56 8.47 5.67
C LYS A 20 4.82 8.84 4.21
N ILE A 21 4.32 8.03 3.27
CA ILE A 21 4.43 8.33 1.83
C ILE A 21 3.77 9.67 1.50
N SER A 22 2.55 9.91 1.97
CA SER A 22 1.80 11.14 1.68
C SER A 22 2.50 12.40 2.20
N ASN A 23 3.16 12.30 3.34
CA ASN A 23 3.89 13.39 3.99
C ASN A 23 5.33 13.55 3.49
N GLY A 24 5.83 12.62 2.66
CA GLY A 24 7.22 12.62 2.21
C GLY A 24 8.21 12.29 3.33
N GLU A 25 7.78 11.50 4.32
CA GLU A 25 8.62 11.05 5.43
C GLU A 25 9.42 9.81 5.00
N GLY A 26 10.76 9.89 5.09
CA GLY A 26 11.65 8.78 4.73
C GLY A 26 11.83 8.59 3.22
N ASP A 27 12.40 7.46 2.82
CA ASP A 27 12.54 7.10 1.40
C ASP A 27 11.23 6.49 0.88
N VAL A 28 10.57 7.22 -0.02
CA VAL A 28 9.29 6.83 -0.62
C VAL A 28 9.36 5.46 -1.32
N LEU A 29 10.48 5.13 -1.96
CA LEU A 29 10.64 3.85 -2.66
C LEU A 29 10.79 2.70 -1.66
N GLU A 30 11.55 2.90 -0.58
CA GLU A 30 11.69 1.89 0.48
C GLU A 30 10.35 1.60 1.15
N ILE A 31 9.59 2.65 1.50
CA ILE A 31 8.30 2.53 2.17
C ILE A 31 7.26 1.87 1.24
N ALA A 32 7.27 2.20 -0.06
CA ALA A 32 6.41 1.55 -1.04
C ALA A 32 6.74 0.05 -1.21
N TYR A 33 8.03 -0.32 -1.16
CA TYR A 33 8.44 -1.72 -1.20
C TYR A 33 8.03 -2.48 0.07
N GLU A 34 8.11 -1.83 1.23
CA GLU A 34 7.58 -2.37 2.47
C GLU A 34 6.07 -2.60 2.40
N MET A 35 5.31 -1.66 1.83
CA MET A 35 3.88 -1.82 1.58
C MET A 35 3.57 -3.08 0.76
N TYR A 36 4.31 -3.30 -0.32
CA TYR A 36 4.20 -4.53 -1.11
C TYR A 36 4.50 -5.78 -0.28
N THR A 37 5.52 -5.74 0.58
CA THR A 37 5.89 -6.88 1.44
C THR A 37 4.75 -7.24 2.41
N VAL A 38 4.05 -6.24 2.95
CA VAL A 38 2.86 -6.43 3.79
C VAL A 38 1.72 -7.04 2.96
N VAL A 39 1.45 -6.50 1.77
CA VAL A 39 0.41 -7.03 0.86
C VAL A 39 0.66 -8.51 0.54
N ARG A 40 1.87 -8.84 0.12
CA ARG A 40 2.30 -10.21 -0.21
C ARG A 40 2.08 -11.20 0.94
N LYS A 41 2.36 -10.76 2.16
CA LYS A 41 2.28 -11.62 3.35
C LYS A 41 0.84 -11.85 3.80
N HIS A 42 -0.05 -10.89 3.57
CA HIS A 42 -1.38 -10.88 4.20
C HIS A 42 -2.56 -11.01 3.23
N PHE A 43 -2.35 -10.89 1.91
CA PHE A 43 -3.41 -10.96 0.91
C PHE A 43 -3.17 -12.11 -0.08
N LEU A 44 -4.18 -12.95 -0.30
CA LEU A 44 -4.09 -14.16 -1.12
C LEU A 44 -3.79 -13.90 -2.61
N ASN A 45 -4.15 -12.71 -3.13
CA ASN A 45 -3.96 -12.33 -4.53
C ASN A 45 -3.19 -11.01 -4.63
N GLU A 46 -1.89 -11.05 -4.32
CA GLU A 46 -1.01 -9.87 -4.35
C GLU A 46 -0.97 -9.18 -5.71
N SER A 47 -1.09 -9.94 -6.81
CA SER A 47 -1.04 -9.43 -8.19
C SER A 47 -2.21 -8.52 -8.57
N LEU A 48 -3.27 -8.48 -7.76
CA LEU A 48 -4.38 -7.54 -7.92
C LEU A 48 -4.16 -6.23 -7.16
N SER A 49 -3.08 -6.13 -6.38
CA SER A 49 -2.74 -4.94 -5.63
C SER A 49 -1.94 -3.97 -6.49
N VAL A 50 -2.32 -2.69 -6.45
CA VAL A 50 -1.51 -1.60 -7.04
C VAL A 50 -0.08 -1.59 -6.48
N TRP A 51 0.10 -2.07 -5.25
CA TRP A 51 1.43 -2.16 -4.63
C TRP A 51 2.33 -3.22 -5.25
N TYR A 52 1.77 -4.26 -5.89
CA TYR A 52 2.55 -5.21 -6.70
C TYR A 52 3.07 -4.54 -7.98
N ASP A 53 2.21 -3.83 -8.72
CA ASP A 53 2.66 -3.11 -9.93
C ASP A 53 3.71 -2.02 -9.60
N ILE A 54 3.57 -1.36 -8.44
CA ILE A 54 4.57 -0.40 -7.95
C ILE A 54 5.90 -1.09 -7.64
N SER A 55 5.88 -2.29 -7.04
CA SER A 55 7.13 -2.99 -6.69
C SER A 55 7.90 -3.46 -7.92
N GLU A 56 7.21 -3.90 -8.96
CA GLU A 56 7.83 -4.23 -10.26
C GLU A 56 8.49 -2.99 -10.88
N LYS A 57 7.82 -1.82 -10.85
CA LYS A 57 8.40 -0.55 -11.33
C LYS A 57 9.61 -0.10 -10.52
N ILE A 58 9.63 -0.35 -9.21
CA ILE A 58 10.81 -0.11 -8.36
C ILE A 58 11.95 -1.06 -8.77
N HIS A 59 11.64 -2.33 -9.01
CA HIS A 59 12.62 -3.32 -9.45
C HIS A 59 13.25 -2.93 -10.79
N ASP A 60 12.43 -2.53 -11.77
CA ASP A 60 12.89 -2.07 -13.08
C ASP A 60 13.76 -0.82 -12.98
N LEU A 61 13.43 0.13 -12.09
CA LEU A 61 14.26 1.32 -11.85
C LEU A 61 15.63 0.96 -11.26
N GLN A 62 15.72 -0.06 -10.41
CA GLN A 62 16.94 -0.45 -9.70
C GLN A 62 17.84 -1.37 -10.52
N TYR A 63 17.25 -2.30 -11.28
CA TYR A 63 17.97 -3.42 -11.90
C TYR A 63 17.63 -3.64 -13.37
N GLY A 64 16.60 -2.97 -13.90
CA GLY A 64 16.14 -3.15 -15.28
C GLY A 64 16.85 -2.24 -16.28
N ASP A 65 16.71 -2.58 -17.56
CA ASP A 65 17.25 -1.80 -18.71
C ASP A 65 16.50 -0.47 -18.95
N ASN A 66 15.69 0.02 -17.99
CA ASN A 66 14.76 1.15 -18.15
C ASN A 66 13.79 0.98 -19.34
N ILE A 67 13.20 -0.22 -19.50
CA ILE A 67 12.34 -0.57 -20.64
C ILE A 67 11.18 0.42 -20.83
N GLU A 68 10.61 0.95 -19.73
CA GLU A 68 9.48 1.89 -19.80
C GLU A 68 9.87 3.38 -19.86
N SER A 69 11.15 3.74 -19.94
CA SER A 69 11.62 5.14 -19.80
C SER A 69 11.14 5.84 -18.52
N LEU A 70 10.77 5.05 -17.50
CA LEU A 70 10.20 5.53 -16.25
C LEU A 70 11.27 6.23 -15.41
N THR A 71 11.08 7.52 -15.14
CA THR A 71 12.01 8.25 -14.27
C THR A 71 11.68 8.03 -12.80
N LYS A 72 12.71 8.07 -11.93
CA LYS A 72 12.53 8.03 -10.47
C LYS A 72 11.50 9.07 -9.99
N GLY A 73 11.53 10.28 -10.56
CA GLY A 73 10.60 11.35 -10.20
C GLY A 73 9.15 11.01 -10.54
N ALA A 74 8.89 10.49 -11.74
CA ALA A 74 7.55 10.07 -12.16
C ALA A 74 7.00 8.94 -11.26
N LEU A 75 7.84 7.95 -10.94
CA LEU A 75 7.45 6.86 -10.05
C LEU A 75 7.11 7.36 -8.63
N ILE A 76 7.92 8.26 -8.06
CA ILE A 76 7.63 8.87 -6.75
C ILE A 76 6.29 9.61 -6.78
N THR A 77 6.02 10.38 -7.85
CA THR A 77 4.72 11.06 -8.00
C THR A 77 3.56 10.07 -7.99
N THR A 78 3.65 8.99 -8.77
CA THR A 78 2.63 7.93 -8.79
C THR A 78 2.42 7.29 -7.41
N ILE A 79 3.49 6.96 -6.70
CA ILE A 79 3.42 6.37 -5.36
C ILE A 79 2.72 7.32 -4.37
N VAL A 80 3.06 8.60 -4.40
CA VAL A 80 2.46 9.62 -3.50
C VAL A 80 0.98 9.85 -3.83
N GLU A 81 0.62 9.86 -5.11
CA GLU A 81 -0.78 10.01 -5.55
C GLU A 81 -1.63 8.80 -5.14
N GLU A 82 -1.11 7.59 -5.31
CA GLU A 82 -1.78 6.37 -4.87
C GLU A 82 -1.98 6.37 -3.36
N ALA A 83 -0.94 6.69 -2.59
CA ALA A 83 -1.05 6.75 -1.13
C ALA A 83 -2.12 7.74 -0.67
N LYS A 84 -2.16 8.94 -1.25
CA LYS A 84 -3.20 9.95 -0.98
C LYS A 84 -4.59 9.46 -1.38
N THR A 85 -4.70 8.70 -2.47
CA THR A 85 -5.97 8.13 -2.95
C THR A 85 -6.49 7.06 -2.00
N GLN A 86 -5.62 6.16 -1.54
CA GLN A 86 -5.99 5.14 -0.56
C GLN A 86 -6.34 5.75 0.81
N LEU A 87 -5.60 6.74 1.31
CA LEU A 87 -5.96 7.45 2.56
C LEU A 87 -7.33 8.13 2.47
N LYS A 88 -7.62 8.82 1.37
CA LYS A 88 -8.95 9.43 1.14
C LYS A 88 -10.07 8.39 1.07
N SER A 89 -9.75 7.19 0.58
CA SER A 89 -10.72 6.09 0.44
C SER A 89 -10.91 5.34 1.76
N HIS A 90 -9.85 5.18 2.57
CA HIS A 90 -9.91 4.67 3.94
C HIS A 90 -10.71 5.61 4.86
N CYS A 91 -10.60 6.94 4.70
CA CYS A 91 -11.50 7.91 5.35
C CYS A 91 -12.99 7.73 4.99
N LYS A 92 -13.32 7.01 3.91
CA LYS A 92 -14.71 6.71 3.50
C LYS A 92 -15.18 5.32 3.93
N ARG A 93 -14.35 4.53 4.62
CA ARG A 93 -14.73 3.21 5.14
C ARG A 93 -15.52 3.31 6.45
N THR A 94 -16.50 4.22 6.50
CA THR A 94 -17.68 4.04 7.35
C THR A 94 -18.75 3.42 6.46
N LEU A 95 -18.88 2.09 6.46
CA LEU A 95 -20.09 1.31 6.13
C LEU A 95 -19.76 -0.21 6.08
N PRO A 96 -20.73 -1.07 6.41
CA PRO A 96 -21.20 -1.41 7.74
C PRO A 96 -20.55 -2.72 8.24
N ILE A 97 -20.44 -2.87 9.56
CA ILE A 97 -20.32 -4.19 10.18
C ILE A 97 -21.63 -4.91 9.85
N VAL A 98 -21.60 -5.96 9.03
CA VAL A 98 -22.76 -6.82 8.84
C VAL A 98 -22.94 -7.57 10.17
N PRO A 99 -24.04 -7.37 10.92
CA PRO A 99 -24.31 -8.24 12.05
C PRO A 99 -24.60 -9.62 11.47
N ASN A 100 -23.84 -10.61 11.91
CA ASN A 100 -24.12 -12.00 11.57
C ASN A 100 -25.32 -12.43 12.41
N ASP A 101 -26.53 -12.03 11.99
CA ASP A 101 -27.78 -12.59 12.52
C ASP A 101 -27.84 -14.05 12.09
N THR A 102 -27.37 -14.93 12.96
CA THR A 102 -27.65 -16.37 12.85
C THR A 102 -28.95 -16.63 13.61
N ALA A 103 -30.01 -16.89 12.85
CA ALA A 103 -31.28 -17.45 13.34
C ALA A 103 -31.13 -18.92 13.74
#